data_AF-A0A6I5RIJ1-F1
#
_entry.id   AF-A0A6I5RIJ1-F1
#
_cell.length_a   1.000
_cell.length_b   1.000
_cell.length_c   1.000
_cell.angle_alpha   90.00
_cell.angle_beta   90.00
_cell.angle_gamma   90.00
#
_symmetry.space_group_name_H-M   'P 1'
#
loop_
_entity.id
_entity.type
_entity.pdbx_description
1 polymer ?
#
loop_
_entity_poly.entity_id
_entity_poly.type
_entity_poly.pdbx_seq_one_letter_code
_entity_poly.pdbx_strand_id
1 'polypeptide(L)' 'MMPAPLRVHLSEEADEALRQLSLSDGPAVIVKQRAQALRLNAAGWNVPAIAQHLQLHEHPVRHALK' A
#
# COMPACT_ATOMS: atom_id res chain seq x y z
N MET A 1 19.45 3.70 -13.79
CA MET A 1 19.56 3.50 -12.32
C MET A 1 18.19 3.13 -11.81
N MET A 2 18.04 1.99 -11.12
CA MET A 2 16.76 1.61 -10.50
C MET A 2 16.52 2.51 -9.28
N PRO A 3 15.34 3.12 -9.13
CA PRO A 3 15.06 3.95 -7.96
C PRO A 3 15.15 3.08 -6.70
N ALA A 4 15.73 3.65 -5.63
CA ALA A 4 15.78 3.00 -4.34
C ALA A 4 14.37 2.53 -3.92
N PRO A 5 14.22 1.35 -3.30
CA PRO A 5 12.92 0.89 -2.85
C PRO A 5 12.35 1.93 -1.87
N LEU A 6 11.25 2.58 -2.23
CA LEU A 6 10.44 3.27 -1.23
C LEU A 6 9.96 2.19 -0.28
N ARG A 7 10.40 2.26 0.98
CA ARG A 7 9.96 1.37 2.05
C ARG A 7 9.28 2.23 3.09
N VAL A 8 8.00 1.99 3.26
CA VAL A 8 7.22 2.56 4.36
C VAL A 8 7.49 1.70 5.58
N HIS A 9 7.94 2.35 6.65
CA HIS A 9 8.02 1.73 7.96
C HIS A 9 6.68 1.97 8.67
N LEU A 10 5.87 0.93 8.80
CA LEU A 10 4.65 0.94 9.61
C LEU A 10 4.96 0.32 10.97
N SER A 11 4.47 0.94 12.05
CA SER A 11 4.38 0.27 13.35
C SER A 11 3.23 -0.74 13.34
N GLU A 12 3.22 -1.68 14.28
CA GLU A 12 2.16 -2.69 14.38
C GLU A 12 0.78 -2.04 14.53
N GLU A 13 0.68 -0.95 15.30
CA GLU A 13 -0.58 -0.20 15.48
C GLU A 13 -1.05 0.44 14.18
N ALA A 14 -0.12 0.93 13.36
CA ALA A 14 -0.44 1.55 12.07
C ALA A 14 -0.84 0.49 11.03
N ASP A 15 -0.21 -0.69 11.03
CA ASP A 15 -0.63 -1.81 10.17
C ASP A 15 -2.06 -2.27 10.51
N GLU A 16 -2.36 -2.41 11.81
CA GLU A 16 -3.69 -2.81 12.25
C GLU A 16 -4.74 -1.73 11.94
N ALA A 17 -4.42 -0.45 12.11
CA ALA A 17 -5.31 0.64 11.69
C ALA A 17 -5.61 0.60 10.19
N LEU A 18 -4.60 0.35 9.35
CA LEU A 18 -4.78 0.20 7.90
C LEU A 18 -5.56 -1.07 7.53
N ARG A 19 -5.40 -2.16 8.30
CA ARG A 19 -6.19 -3.38 8.14
C ARG A 19 -7.66 -3.10 8.41
N GLN A 20 -7.98 -2.48 9.55
CA GLN A 20 -9.35 -2.12 9.93
C GLN A 20 -9.96 -1.14 8.92
N LEU A 21 -9.18 -0.18 8.42
CA LEU A 21 -9.60 0.75 7.37
C LEU A 21 -9.92 0.03 6.05
N SER A 22 -9.12 -0.96 5.66
CA SER A 22 -9.39 -1.75 4.45
C SER A 22 -10.64 -2.62 4.58
N LEU A 23 -11.01 -3.03 5.79
CA LEU A 23 -12.16 -3.89 6.08
C LEU A 23 -13.46 -3.11 6.32
N SER A 24 -13.37 -1.84 6.70
CA SER A 24 -14.55 -0.98 6.92
C SER A 24 -15.34 -0.77 5.62
N ASP A 25 -16.67 -0.67 5.71
CA ASP A 25 -17.54 -0.43 4.54
C ASP A 25 -17.61 1.04 4.10
N GLY A 26 -17.14 1.98 4.93
CA GLY A 26 -17.21 3.43 4.68
C GLY A 26 -16.19 4.06 3.71
N PRO A 27 -14.91 3.63 3.65
CA PRO A 27 -13.92 4.30 2.81
C PRO A 27 -14.06 3.91 1.33
N ALA A 28 -13.84 4.91 0.45
CA ALA A 28 -13.79 4.71 -0.99
C ALA A 28 -12.76 3.63 -1.38
N VAL A 29 -13.01 2.92 -2.48
CA VAL A 29 -12.16 1.84 -3.00
C VAL A 29 -10.68 2.25 -3.09
N ILE A 30 -10.42 3.49 -3.49
CA ILE A 30 -9.07 4.07 -3.59
C ILE A 30 -8.34 4.09 -2.23
N VAL A 31 -9.07 4.40 -1.15
CA VAL A 31 -8.50 4.44 0.21
C VAL A 31 -8.14 3.02 0.67
N LYS A 32 -8.99 2.02 0.38
CA LYS A 32 -8.71 0.61 0.68
C LYS A 32 -7.49 0.11 -0.08
N GLN A 33 -7.39 0.45 -1.37
CA GLN A 33 -6.23 0.11 -2.21
C GLN A 33 -4.94 0.76 -1.72
N ARG A 34 -4.98 2.03 -1.32
CA ARG A 34 -3.83 2.72 -0.71
C ARG A 34 -3.40 2.06 0.59
N ALA A 35 -4.35 1.71 1.45
CA ALA A 35 -4.06 1.01 2.69
C ALA A 35 -3.37 -0.33 2.42
N GLN A 36 -3.88 -1.14 1.48
CA GLN A 36 -3.24 -2.40 1.11
C GLN A 36 -1.84 -2.20 0.51
N ALA A 37 -1.64 -1.19 -0.34
CA ALA A 37 -0.33 -0.88 -0.91
C ALA A 37 0.71 -0.52 0.16
N LEU A 38 0.32 0.27 1.17
CA LEU A 38 1.17 0.63 2.30
C LEU A 38 1.58 -0.59 3.12
N ARG A 39 0.61 -1.46 3.46
CA ARG A 39 0.87 -2.70 4.22
C ARG A 39 1.78 -3.66 3.47
N LEU A 40 1.54 -3.88 2.17
CA LEU A 40 2.38 -4.74 1.34
C LEU A 40 3.80 -4.18 1.22
N ASN A 41 3.95 -2.86 1.09
CA ASN A 41 5.26 -2.24 1.02
C ASN A 41 6.04 -2.34 2.33
N ALA A 42 5.37 -2.18 3.48
CA ALA A 42 5.96 -2.41 4.79
C ALA A 42 6.35 -3.88 5.00
N ALA A 43 5.59 -4.83 4.44
CA ALA A 43 5.97 -6.24 4.37
C ALA A 43 7.13 -6.54 3.40
N GLY A 44 7.71 -5.52 2.77
CA GLY A 44 8.88 -5.62 1.91
C GLY A 44 8.58 -5.81 0.43
N TRP A 45 7.31 -5.72 0.00
CA TRP A 45 6.95 -5.81 -1.41
C TRP A 45 7.37 -4.55 -2.17
N ASN A 46 7.78 -4.74 -3.42
CA ASN A 46 8.12 -3.64 -4.32
C ASN A 46 6.88 -3.12 -5.06
N VAL A 47 6.95 -1.88 -5.56
CA VAL A 47 5.88 -1.21 -6.31
C VAL A 47 5.29 -2.07 -7.44
N PRO A 48 6.09 -2.71 -8.33
CA PRO A 48 5.52 -3.50 -9.41
C PRO A 48 4.80 -4.77 -8.91
N ALA A 49 5.30 -5.45 -7.87
CA ALA A 49 4.61 -6.60 -7.29
C ALA A 49 3.28 -6.21 -6.64
N ILE A 50 3.24 -5.07 -5.95
CA ILE A 50 2.01 -4.53 -5.36
C ILE A 50 1.01 -4.14 -6.46
N ALA A 51 1.48 -3.47 -7.51
CA ALA A 51 0.67 -3.07 -8.64
C ALA A 51 0.01 -4.28 -9.32
N GLN A 52 0.77 -5.35 -9.56
CA GLN A 52 0.23 -6.60 -10.09
C GLN A 52 -0.77 -7.26 -9.14
N HIS A 53 -0.46 -7.31 -7.83
CA HIS A 53 -1.35 -7.92 -6.83
C HIS A 53 -2.69 -7.19 -6.72
N LEU A 54 -2.66 -5.86 -6.75
CA LEU A 54 -3.86 -5.02 -6.67
C LEU A 54 -4.54 -4.79 -8.03
N GLN A 55 -3.97 -5.33 -9.12
CA GLN A 55 -4.39 -5.08 -10.50
C GLN A 55 -4.46 -3.58 -10.83
N LEU A 56 -3.52 -2.80 -10.30
CA LEU A 56 -3.39 -1.36 -10.49
C LEU A 56 -2.17 -1.04 -11.33
N HIS A 57 -2.14 0.17 -11.90
CA HIS A 57 -0.90 0.71 -12.44
C HIS A 57 0.09 1.05 -11.33
N GLU A 58 1.39 1.03 -11.64
CA GLU A 58 2.43 1.41 -10.67
C GLU A 58 2.30 2.87 -10.19
N HIS A 59 1.69 3.74 -10.99
CA HIS A 59 1.56 5.17 -10.68
C HIS A 59 0.72 5.42 -9.41
N PRO A 60 -0.53 4.91 -9.28
CA PRO A 60 -1.29 5.02 -8.04
C PRO A 60 -0.64 4.32 -6.84
N VAL A 61 0.08 3.21 -7.04
CA VAL A 61 0.85 2.56 -5.97
C VAL A 61 1.98 3.47 -5.48
N ARG A 62 2.74 4.07 -6.40
CA ARG A 62 3.81 5.01 -6.06
C ARG A 62 3.28 6.25 -5.34
N HIS A 63 2.10 6.74 -5.71
CA HIS A 63 1.43 7.82 -5.00
C HIS A 63 0.97 7.40 -3.59
N ALA A 64 0.63 6.13 -3.38
CA ALA A 64 0.27 5.62 -2.06
C ALA A 64 1.47 5.54 -1.10
N LEU A 65 2.69 5.38 -1.63
CA LEU A 65 3.92 5.25 -0.85
C LEU A 65 4.70 6.57 -0.65
N LYS A 66 4.20 7.67 -1.22
CA LYS A 66 4.77 9.01 -1.13
C LYS A 66 4.16 9.77 0.03
#